data_AF-A0A7C1JRU7-F1
#
_entry.id   AF-A0A7C1JRU7-F1
#
_cell.length_a   1.000
_cell.length_b   1.000
_cell.length_c   1.000
_cell.angle_alpha   90.00
_cell.angle_beta   90.00
_cell.angle_gamma   90.00
#
_symmetry.space_group_name_H-M   'P 1'
#
loop_
_entity.id
_entity.type
_entity.pdbx_description
1 polymer ?
#
loop_
_entity_poly.entity_id
_entity_poly.type
_entity_poly.pdbx_seq_one_letter_code
_entity_poly.pdbx_strand_id
1 'polypeptide(L)'
;MNRTCIHLRYSDDDGRNWLPLELGKVGRVPGSLWPADGRLPGDDFGTYTKADPDPRIVALGDGLACLWHNRRVKSGQHVDLHMVRYDGQRWLTPEIVPYTSEKTQLHSLPRLHAIGLGGKEIFVLTAYANGVLHYRDGQWTRQLPEAPASVSRLCLAGEKTVVVIAAIPQPGGTTRGTARLTAPVVFRMWQRGPDGRWSQPRDVAREDEPIPLDETWAGFQVPRFSPPNFVPIIWANGSDWVKVVRVPVVQSP
;
A
#
# COMPACT_ATOMS: atom_id res chain seq x y z
N MET A 1 -27.13 -16.46 1.21
CA MET A 1 -26.07 -15.88 0.35
C MET A 1 -25.13 -15.09 1.25
N ASN A 2 -23.88 -15.52 1.38
CA ASN A 2 -22.88 -14.76 2.13
C ASN A 2 -22.51 -13.52 1.30
N ARG A 3 -22.83 -12.35 1.83
CA ARG A 3 -22.40 -11.09 1.24
C ARG A 3 -21.06 -10.68 1.84
N THR A 4 -20.03 -10.50 1.02
CA THR A 4 -18.73 -9.97 1.45
C THR A 4 -18.63 -8.51 1.04
N CYS A 5 -18.10 -7.67 1.92
CA CYS A 5 -17.80 -6.26 1.63
C CYS A 5 -16.77 -5.68 2.59
N ILE A 6 -16.21 -4.54 2.20
CA ILE A 6 -15.37 -3.73 3.07
C ILE A 6 -16.28 -2.93 4.01
N HIS A 7 -15.98 -3.01 5.30
CA HIS A 7 -16.67 -2.27 6.34
C HIS A 7 -15.67 -1.34 7.03
N LEU A 8 -16.03 -0.07 7.12
CA LEU A 8 -15.30 0.96 7.84
C LEU A 8 -16.03 1.32 9.13
N ARG A 9 -15.25 1.40 10.20
CA ARG A 9 -15.67 1.86 11.53
C ARG A 9 -14.64 2.85 12.04
N TYR A 10 -15.08 3.76 12.90
CA TYR A 10 -14.20 4.67 13.62
C TYR A 10 -14.38 4.47 15.12
N SER A 11 -13.40 4.94 15.87
CA SER A 11 -13.46 5.07 17.32
C SER A 11 -13.06 6.51 17.66
N ASP A 12 -13.82 7.13 18.55
CA ASP A 12 -13.60 8.45 19.11
C ASP A 12 -13.23 8.38 20.61
N ASP A 13 -12.95 7.17 21.12
CA ASP A 13 -12.71 6.88 22.53
C ASP A 13 -11.51 5.93 22.74
N ASP A 14 -10.44 6.17 21.98
CA ASP A 14 -9.18 5.41 22.02
C ASP A 14 -9.36 3.89 21.80
N GLY A 15 -10.25 3.53 20.89
CA GLY A 15 -10.49 2.16 20.46
C GLY A 15 -11.41 1.36 21.36
N ARG A 16 -12.07 1.97 22.36
CA ARG A 16 -12.97 1.28 23.28
C ARG A 16 -14.30 0.92 22.61
N ASN A 17 -14.85 1.80 21.79
CA ASN A 17 -16.05 1.60 21.00
C ASN A 17 -15.78 1.84 19.52
N TRP A 18 -16.51 1.12 18.67
CA TRP A 18 -16.36 1.18 17.21
C TRP A 18 -17.69 1.48 16.54
N LEU A 19 -17.85 2.72 16.11
CA LEU A 19 -19.05 3.26 15.50
C LEU A 19 -18.98 3.16 13.97
N PRO A 20 -20.11 2.94 13.26
CA PRO A 20 -20.15 3.02 11.81
C PRO A 20 -19.94 4.47 11.33
N LEU A 21 -19.23 4.66 10.22
CA LEU A 21 -18.89 6.00 9.69
C LEU A 21 -20.11 6.81 9.21
N GLU A 22 -21.22 6.18 8.82
CA GLU A 22 -22.42 6.88 8.32
C GLU A 22 -23.71 6.34 8.97
N LEU A 23 -24.65 7.24 9.27
CA LEU A 23 -25.90 6.96 9.97
C LEU A 23 -26.87 6.18 9.06
N GLY A 24 -27.17 4.92 9.38
CA GLY A 24 -28.35 4.25 8.82
C GLY A 24 -28.25 2.83 8.26
N LYS A 25 -27.17 2.06 8.46
CA LYS A 25 -27.26 0.64 8.90
C LYS A 25 -25.96 -0.17 8.91
N VAL A 26 -24.94 0.10 8.11
CA VAL A 26 -23.67 -0.66 8.16
C VAL A 26 -22.63 0.20 7.45
N GLY A 27 -21.46 0.49 8.06
CA GLY A 27 -20.40 1.34 7.47
C GLY A 27 -19.73 0.74 6.22
N ARG A 28 -20.52 0.32 5.23
CA ARG A 28 -20.09 -0.38 4.03
C ARG A 28 -19.50 0.61 3.06
N VAL A 29 -18.38 0.23 2.46
CA VAL A 29 -17.70 1.01 1.43
C VAL A 29 -18.39 0.73 0.08
N PRO A 30 -18.91 1.74 -0.64
CA PRO A 30 -19.55 1.53 -1.94
C PRO A 30 -18.61 0.89 -2.96
N GLY A 31 -19.17 0.10 -3.88
CA GLY A 31 -18.40 -0.66 -4.87
C GLY A 31 -17.70 -1.91 -4.32
N SER A 32 -17.73 -2.14 -3.00
CA SER A 32 -17.11 -3.31 -2.37
C SER A 32 -18.07 -4.48 -2.10
N LEU A 33 -19.33 -4.48 -2.57
CA LEU A 33 -20.30 -5.53 -2.22
C LEU A 33 -20.25 -6.74 -3.18
N TRP A 34 -20.39 -7.94 -2.62
CA TRP A 34 -20.73 -9.17 -3.37
C TRP A 34 -21.92 -9.93 -2.76
N PRO A 35 -22.80 -10.54 -3.57
CA PRO A 35 -23.18 -10.10 -4.91
C PRO A 35 -24.20 -8.95 -4.78
N ALA A 36 -24.03 -7.84 -5.52
CA ALA A 36 -25.11 -6.95 -6.03
C ALA A 36 -24.63 -5.54 -6.42
N ASP A 37 -25.43 -4.94 -7.34
CA ASP A 37 -25.71 -3.54 -7.73
C ASP A 37 -24.63 -2.46 -7.60
N GLY A 38 -24.43 -1.72 -8.71
CA GLY A 38 -23.52 -0.56 -8.78
C GLY A 38 -22.08 -0.89 -9.17
N ARG A 39 -21.82 -2.07 -9.74
CA ARG A 39 -20.50 -2.46 -10.24
C ARG A 39 -20.12 -1.75 -11.53
N LEU A 40 -18.82 -1.60 -11.71
CA LEU A 40 -18.26 -1.38 -13.03
C LEU A 40 -18.34 -2.70 -13.82
N PRO A 41 -18.59 -2.67 -15.14
CA PRO A 41 -18.78 -3.88 -15.93
C PRO A 41 -17.58 -4.84 -15.84
N GLY A 42 -17.74 -6.00 -15.16
CA GLY A 42 -16.78 -7.10 -15.19
C GLY A 42 -16.08 -7.47 -13.89
N ASP A 43 -16.43 -6.86 -12.75
CA ASP A 43 -15.77 -7.12 -11.46
C ASP A 43 -16.08 -8.51 -10.87
N ASP A 44 -15.04 -9.17 -10.35
CA ASP A 44 -15.07 -10.30 -9.41
C ASP A 44 -14.65 -9.84 -8.01
N PHE A 45 -15.54 -9.93 -7.04
CA PHE A 45 -15.19 -9.70 -5.63
C PHE A 45 -14.81 -11.02 -4.93
N GLY A 46 -14.58 -12.11 -5.69
CA GLY A 46 -14.17 -13.41 -5.17
C GLY A 46 -12.80 -13.45 -4.47
N THR A 47 -12.01 -12.38 -4.56
CA THR A 47 -10.66 -12.29 -3.97
C THR A 47 -10.59 -11.74 -2.54
N TYR A 48 -11.72 -11.40 -1.89
CA TYR A 48 -11.72 -11.19 -0.43
C TYR A 48 -11.57 -12.49 0.38
N THR A 49 -11.27 -13.61 -0.28
CA THR A 49 -11.04 -14.88 0.38
C THR A 49 -9.53 -15.06 0.60
N LYS A 50 -9.09 -14.77 1.84
CA LYS A 50 -7.79 -15.12 2.44
C LYS A 50 -6.54 -14.37 1.95
N ALA A 51 -6.68 -13.51 0.95
CA ALA A 51 -5.57 -13.20 0.06
C ALA A 51 -5.24 -11.71 -0.11
N ASP A 52 -5.85 -10.77 0.60
CA ASP A 52 -5.38 -9.37 0.72
C ASP A 52 -6.05 -8.81 1.97
N PRO A 53 -5.40 -8.79 3.15
CA PRO A 53 -6.14 -8.57 4.38
C PRO A 53 -6.70 -7.15 4.52
N ASP A 54 -6.18 -6.15 3.81
CA ASP A 54 -6.40 -4.77 4.25
C ASP A 54 -6.62 -3.74 3.12
N PRO A 55 -7.87 -3.27 2.95
CA PRO A 55 -8.11 -1.93 2.46
C PRO A 55 -7.17 -0.92 3.12
N ARG A 56 -6.72 0.08 2.37
CA ARG A 56 -5.96 1.20 2.93
C ARG A 56 -6.87 2.39 3.10
N ILE A 57 -6.88 2.91 4.31
CA ILE A 57 -7.55 4.15 4.65
C ILE A 57 -6.48 5.21 4.83
N VAL A 58 -6.68 6.36 4.19
CA VAL A 58 -5.84 7.55 4.28
C VAL A 58 -6.72 8.77 4.48
N ALA A 59 -6.29 9.72 5.31
CA ALA A 59 -6.98 11.00 5.46
C ALA A 59 -6.89 11.81 4.16
N LEU A 60 -8.00 12.44 3.76
CA LEU A 60 -8.08 13.28 2.56
C LEU A 60 -9.20 14.31 2.70
N GLY A 61 -8.85 15.59 2.59
CA GLY A 61 -9.74 16.71 2.87
C GLY A 61 -10.30 16.62 4.29
N ASP A 62 -11.61 16.85 4.41
CA ASP A 62 -12.37 16.73 5.66
C ASP A 62 -12.80 15.28 5.96
N GLY A 63 -12.35 14.32 5.16
CA GLY A 63 -12.71 12.91 5.31
C GLY A 63 -11.56 11.97 5.00
N LEU A 64 -11.82 10.95 4.18
CA LEU A 64 -10.87 9.88 3.92
C LEU A 64 -11.02 9.28 2.53
N ALA A 65 -9.98 8.58 2.08
CA ALA A 65 -10.06 7.67 0.95
C ALA A 65 -9.84 6.23 1.43
N CYS A 66 -10.65 5.32 0.91
CA CYS A 66 -10.50 3.88 1.07
C CYS A 66 -10.04 3.28 -0.26
N LEU A 67 -8.94 2.54 -0.25
CA LEU A 67 -8.35 1.90 -1.43
C LEU A 67 -8.29 0.38 -1.26
N TRP A 68 -8.59 -0.38 -2.32
CA TRP A 68 -8.53 -1.84 -2.29
C TRP A 68 -8.29 -2.42 -3.68
N HIS A 69 -7.71 -3.61 -3.74
CA HIS A 69 -7.64 -4.36 -4.98
C HIS A 69 -8.95 -5.08 -5.28
N ASN A 70 -9.35 -5.09 -6.54
CA ASN A 70 -10.51 -5.84 -7.03
C ASN A 70 -10.13 -6.61 -8.29
N ARG A 71 -10.58 -7.85 -8.41
CA ARG A 71 -10.31 -8.66 -9.59
C ARG A 71 -11.37 -8.36 -10.65
N ARG A 72 -11.02 -8.38 -11.93
CA ARG A 72 -12.01 -8.43 -13.03
C ARG A 72 -12.17 -9.86 -13.54
N VAL A 73 -13.40 -10.36 -13.66
CA VAL A 73 -13.70 -11.68 -14.27
C VAL A 73 -13.61 -11.61 -15.80
N LYS A 74 -14.12 -10.52 -16.41
CA LYS A 74 -14.48 -10.51 -17.84
C LYS A 74 -13.28 -10.46 -18.81
N SER A 75 -12.07 -10.13 -18.35
CA SER A 75 -10.90 -9.91 -19.22
C SER A 75 -9.69 -10.81 -18.90
N GLY A 76 -9.87 -11.87 -18.12
CA GLY A 76 -8.75 -12.68 -17.60
C GLY A 76 -8.33 -12.27 -16.18
N GLN A 77 -7.15 -12.70 -15.73
CA GLN A 77 -6.63 -12.49 -14.37
C GLN A 77 -6.16 -11.03 -14.09
N HIS A 78 -7.00 -10.03 -14.40
CA HIS A 78 -6.69 -8.62 -14.14
C HIS A 78 -7.10 -8.20 -12.73
N VAL A 79 -6.28 -7.36 -12.11
CA VAL A 79 -6.54 -6.75 -10.80
C VAL A 79 -6.42 -5.24 -10.92
N ASP A 80 -7.49 -4.55 -10.56
CA ASP A 80 -7.55 -3.10 -10.47
C ASP A 80 -7.36 -2.64 -9.03
N LEU A 81 -6.79 -1.45 -8.87
CA LEU A 81 -6.90 -0.71 -7.63
C LEU A 81 -8.12 0.21 -7.70
N HIS A 82 -9.05 0.01 -6.78
CA HIS A 82 -10.20 0.87 -6.60
C HIS A 82 -9.91 1.89 -5.49
N MET A 83 -10.53 3.05 -5.60
CA MET A 83 -10.61 4.05 -4.56
C MET A 83 -12.07 4.52 -4.41
N VAL A 84 -12.49 4.79 -3.19
CA VAL A 84 -13.66 5.62 -2.93
C VAL A 84 -13.34 6.62 -1.85
N ARG A 85 -13.87 7.83 -1.99
CA ARG A 85 -13.67 8.95 -1.07
C ARG A 85 -14.91 9.16 -0.21
N TYR A 86 -14.70 9.51 1.04
CA TYR A 86 -15.71 10.02 1.96
C TYR A 86 -15.42 11.49 2.18
N ASP A 87 -16.38 12.37 1.91
CA ASP A 87 -16.20 13.83 1.95
C ASP A 87 -16.42 14.44 3.35
N GLY A 88 -16.59 13.61 4.37
CA GLY A 88 -16.95 14.03 5.73
C GLY A 88 -18.44 13.92 6.01
N GLN A 89 -19.27 13.74 4.98
CA GLN A 89 -20.72 13.55 5.12
C GLN A 89 -21.21 12.27 4.44
N ARG A 90 -20.71 11.98 3.25
CA ARG A 90 -21.15 10.86 2.41
C ARG A 90 -20.00 10.25 1.62
N TRP A 91 -20.23 9.02 1.15
CA TRP A 91 -19.37 8.40 0.16
C TRP A 91 -19.60 9.01 -1.23
N LEU A 92 -18.51 9.24 -1.95
CA LEU A 92 -18.51 9.60 -3.36
C LEU A 92 -18.59 8.34 -4.25
N THR A 93 -18.68 8.54 -5.56
CA THR A 93 -18.66 7.44 -6.54
C THR A 93 -17.30 6.71 -6.51
N PRO A 94 -17.26 5.37 -6.42
CA PRO A 94 -16.02 4.62 -6.56
C PRO A 94 -15.36 4.83 -7.93
N GLU A 95 -14.04 4.90 -7.93
CA GLU A 95 -13.23 5.07 -9.13
C GLU A 95 -12.12 4.03 -9.21
N ILE A 96 -11.69 3.72 -10.44
CA ILE A 96 -10.50 2.89 -10.67
C ILE A 96 -9.30 3.83 -10.75
N VAL A 97 -8.28 3.53 -9.96
CA VAL A 97 -7.01 4.24 -10.02
C VAL A 97 -6.32 3.89 -11.34
N PRO A 98 -5.90 4.87 -12.15
CA PRO A 98 -5.23 4.59 -13.41
C PRO A 98 -3.87 3.91 -13.18
N TYR A 99 -3.34 3.26 -14.23
CA TYR A 99 -2.06 2.55 -14.25
C TYR A 99 -2.00 1.24 -13.46
N THR A 100 -3.12 0.72 -12.97
CA THR A 100 -3.14 -0.52 -12.19
C THR A 100 -3.60 -1.70 -13.04
N SER A 101 -2.67 -2.34 -13.76
CA SER A 101 -2.75 -3.73 -14.26
C SER A 101 -1.61 -4.06 -15.23
N GLU A 102 -0.35 -3.70 -14.92
CA GLU A 102 0.79 -4.09 -15.78
C GLU A 102 1.09 -5.59 -15.69
N LYS A 103 0.59 -6.25 -14.64
CA LYS A 103 0.75 -7.68 -14.39
C LYS A 103 -0.60 -8.39 -14.48
N THR A 104 -0.59 -9.53 -15.16
CA THR A 104 -1.75 -10.43 -15.33
C THR A 104 -1.76 -11.58 -14.33
N GLN A 105 -0.77 -11.66 -13.42
CA GLN A 105 -0.67 -12.74 -12.45
C GLN A 105 -1.35 -12.35 -11.14
N LEU A 106 -2.31 -13.18 -10.71
CA LEU A 106 -2.94 -13.02 -9.40
C LEU A 106 -1.94 -13.36 -8.29
N HIS A 107 -1.69 -12.39 -7.42
CA HIS A 107 -0.95 -12.62 -6.19
C HIS A 107 -1.94 -13.08 -5.11
N SER A 108 -1.57 -14.15 -4.40
CA SER A 108 -2.37 -14.64 -3.28
C SER A 108 -2.32 -13.74 -2.05
N LEU A 109 -1.44 -12.73 -2.01
CA LEU A 109 -1.31 -11.67 -1.00
C LEU A 109 -0.77 -10.39 -1.67
N PRO A 110 -1.54 -9.70 -2.55
CA PRO A 110 -1.04 -8.53 -3.25
C PRO A 110 -0.84 -7.38 -2.27
N ARG A 111 0.39 -6.87 -2.24
CA ARG A 111 0.75 -5.76 -1.36
C ARG A 111 0.11 -4.48 -1.85
N LEU A 112 -0.55 -3.79 -0.92
CA LEU A 112 -1.00 -2.41 -1.06
C LEU A 112 -0.45 -1.60 0.11
N HIS A 113 0.23 -0.50 -0.17
CA HIS A 113 0.61 0.50 0.83
C HIS A 113 0.05 1.85 0.39
N ALA A 114 -0.54 2.59 1.33
CA ALA A 114 -0.94 3.96 1.09
C ALA A 114 -0.67 4.84 2.31
N ILE A 115 -0.26 6.08 2.06
CA ILE A 115 -0.14 7.15 3.05
C ILE A 115 -0.80 8.41 2.50
N GLY A 116 -1.33 9.24 3.39
CA GLY A 116 -1.77 10.60 3.07
C GLY A 116 -0.70 11.61 3.48
N LEU A 117 -0.62 12.73 2.78
CA LEU A 117 0.24 13.87 3.12
C LEU A 117 -0.60 15.14 3.22
N GLY A 118 -0.63 15.72 4.43
CA GLY A 118 -1.34 16.97 4.73
C GLY A 118 -2.83 16.97 4.39
N GLY A 119 -3.47 15.80 4.30
CA GLY A 119 -4.86 15.66 3.86
C GLY A 119 -5.11 16.08 2.41
N LYS A 120 -4.08 16.26 1.58
CA LYS A 120 -4.23 16.79 0.20
C LYS A 120 -3.70 15.84 -0.86
N GLU A 121 -2.69 15.05 -0.50
CA GLU A 121 -2.00 14.13 -1.41
C GLU A 121 -2.13 12.69 -0.87
N ILE A 122 -2.24 11.71 -1.77
CA ILE A 122 -2.15 10.28 -1.43
C ILE A 122 -1.01 9.67 -2.23
N PHE A 123 -0.19 8.87 -1.57
CA PHE A 123 0.87 8.08 -2.21
C PHE A 123 0.55 6.60 -2.04
N VAL A 124 0.70 5.82 -3.12
CA VAL A 124 0.38 4.40 -3.14
C VAL A 124 1.50 3.58 -3.78
N LEU A 125 1.83 2.46 -3.15
CA LEU A 125 2.58 1.36 -3.77
C LEU A 125 1.67 0.15 -3.89
N THR A 126 1.64 -0.49 -5.06
CA THR A 126 0.85 -1.70 -5.32
C THR A 126 1.72 -2.76 -5.99
N ALA A 127 1.49 -4.04 -5.67
CA ALA A 127 2.18 -5.16 -6.31
C ALA A 127 2.02 -5.19 -7.86
N TYR A 128 0.99 -4.52 -8.39
CA TYR A 128 0.58 -4.58 -9.80
C TYR A 128 1.11 -3.45 -10.69
N ALA A 129 1.85 -2.48 -10.12
CA ALA A 129 2.47 -1.40 -10.88
C ALA A 129 3.76 -0.94 -10.18
N ASN A 130 4.88 -0.86 -10.90
CA ASN A 130 6.10 -0.26 -10.35
C ASN A 130 5.94 1.25 -10.11
N GLY A 131 6.79 1.82 -9.27
CA GLY A 131 6.73 3.22 -8.88
C GLY A 131 5.60 3.58 -7.92
N VAL A 132 5.57 4.85 -7.56
CA VAL A 132 4.64 5.43 -6.59
C VAL A 132 3.50 6.11 -7.35
N LEU A 133 2.27 5.63 -7.18
CA LEU A 133 1.09 6.34 -7.66
C LEU A 133 0.82 7.50 -6.70
N HIS A 134 0.66 8.69 -7.25
CA HIS A 134 0.49 9.93 -6.50
C HIS A 134 -0.79 10.63 -6.94
N TYR A 135 -1.73 10.75 -6.00
CA TYR A 135 -2.98 11.48 -6.17
C TYR A 135 -2.86 12.89 -5.58
N ARG A 136 -3.25 13.89 -6.36
CA ARG A 136 -3.33 15.29 -5.94
C ARG A 136 -4.33 16.03 -6.81
N ASP A 137 -5.14 16.91 -6.21
CA ASP A 137 -6.05 17.81 -6.93
C ASP A 137 -6.96 17.07 -7.94
N GLY A 138 -7.44 15.88 -7.55
CA GLY A 138 -8.31 15.05 -8.41
C GLY A 138 -7.59 14.23 -9.48
N GLN A 139 -6.26 14.31 -9.56
CA GLN A 139 -5.47 13.68 -10.62
C GLN A 139 -4.48 12.66 -10.07
N TRP A 140 -4.24 11.61 -10.85
CA TRP A 140 -3.23 10.60 -10.57
C TRP A 140 -2.03 10.77 -11.48
N THR A 141 -0.85 10.70 -10.89
CA THR A 141 0.44 10.66 -11.60
C THR A 141 1.25 9.46 -11.13
N ARG A 142 2.16 8.97 -11.97
CA ARG A 142 3.15 7.95 -11.58
C ARG A 142 4.48 8.65 -11.34
N GLN A 143 5.02 8.50 -10.14
CA GLN A 143 6.32 9.01 -9.74
C GLN A 143 7.27 7.86 -9.44
N LEU A 144 8.57 8.12 -9.49
CA LEU A 144 9.60 7.15 -9.12
C LEU A 144 9.44 5.76 -9.81
N PRO A 145 9.26 5.70 -11.14
CA PRO A 145 8.95 4.46 -11.87
C PRO A 145 9.99 3.35 -11.68
N GLU A 146 11.22 3.69 -11.30
CA GLU A 146 12.31 2.77 -10.99
C GLU A 146 12.15 2.03 -9.66
N ALA A 147 11.26 2.50 -8.75
CA ALA A 147 11.04 1.84 -7.48
C ALA A 147 10.24 0.53 -7.66
N PRO A 148 10.80 -0.63 -7.29
CA PRO A 148 10.13 -1.91 -7.49
C PRO A 148 9.04 -2.11 -6.44
N ALA A 149 7.78 -1.97 -6.81
CA ALA A 149 6.69 -1.88 -5.83
C ALA A 149 6.49 -3.17 -5.01
N SER A 150 6.80 -4.34 -5.57
CA SER A 150 6.67 -5.64 -4.87
C SER A 150 7.59 -5.75 -3.64
N VAL A 151 8.76 -5.12 -3.66
CA VAL A 151 9.75 -5.15 -2.59
C VAL A 151 9.93 -3.80 -1.90
N SER A 152 9.03 -2.85 -2.16
CA SER A 152 9.06 -1.51 -1.57
C SER A 152 8.05 -1.34 -0.43
N ARG A 153 8.36 -0.42 0.48
CA ARG A 153 7.50 0.04 1.57
C ARG A 153 7.42 1.55 1.56
N LEU A 154 6.27 2.07 1.97
CA LEU A 154 5.97 3.50 2.00
C LEU A 154 5.79 3.97 3.45
N CYS A 155 6.40 5.09 3.80
CA CYS A 155 6.34 5.70 5.12
C CYS A 155 6.19 7.22 4.99
N LEU A 156 5.40 7.83 5.86
CA LEU A 156 5.44 9.26 6.13
C LEU A 156 6.32 9.50 7.37
N ALA A 157 7.46 10.15 7.18
CA ALA A 157 8.32 10.58 8.28
C ALA A 157 7.90 11.99 8.73
N GLY A 158 7.46 12.10 9.99
CA GLY A 158 6.78 13.27 10.50
C GLY A 158 5.48 13.50 9.74
N GLU A 159 5.29 14.74 9.27
CA GLU A 159 4.08 15.16 8.55
C GLU A 159 4.35 15.59 7.10
N LYS A 160 5.61 15.55 6.67
CA LYS A 160 6.05 16.26 5.46
C LYS A 160 6.88 15.42 4.50
N THR A 161 7.56 14.39 4.98
CA THR A 161 8.52 13.66 4.18
C THR A 161 7.98 12.27 3.84
N VAL A 162 7.78 12.02 2.56
CA VAL A 162 7.43 10.68 2.08
C VAL A 162 8.71 9.90 1.85
N VAL A 163 8.77 8.67 2.36
CA VAL A 163 9.93 7.79 2.25
C VAL A 163 9.51 6.48 1.60
N VAL A 164 10.28 6.05 0.60
CA VAL A 164 10.20 4.73 0.00
C VAL A 164 11.45 3.95 0.37
N ILE A 165 11.29 2.76 0.90
CA ILE A 165 12.39 1.83 1.19
C ILE A 165 12.13 0.52 0.44
N ALA A 166 13.07 0.13 -0.40
CA ALA A 166 13.02 -1.11 -1.15
C ALA A 166 14.11 -2.08 -0.71
N ALA A 167 13.76 -3.36 -0.54
CA ALA A 167 14.74 -4.43 -0.36
C ALA A 167 15.18 -4.94 -1.74
N ILE A 168 16.29 -4.42 -2.26
CA ILE A 168 16.79 -4.73 -3.60
C ILE A 168 17.53 -6.08 -3.57
N PRO A 169 17.00 -7.13 -4.23
CA PRO A 169 17.59 -8.45 -4.17
C PRO A 169 18.95 -8.50 -4.86
N GLN A 170 19.93 -9.05 -4.17
CA GLN A 170 21.28 -9.30 -4.68
C GLN A 170 21.41 -10.74 -5.19
N PRO A 171 22.46 -11.08 -5.96
CA PRO A 171 22.74 -12.48 -6.30
C PRO A 171 22.85 -13.36 -5.05
N GLY A 172 22.29 -14.56 -5.12
CA GLY A 172 22.16 -15.49 -3.99
C GLY A 172 20.70 -15.72 -3.55
N GLY A 173 20.47 -16.75 -2.74
CA GLY A 173 19.15 -17.16 -2.25
C GLY A 173 18.46 -18.23 -3.09
N THR A 174 17.15 -18.40 -2.87
CA THR A 174 16.35 -19.48 -3.48
C THR A 174 15.27 -18.92 -4.41
N THR A 175 14.99 -19.66 -5.48
CA THR A 175 13.96 -19.32 -6.46
C THR A 175 12.92 -20.43 -6.59
N ARG A 176 11.71 -20.05 -7.00
CA ARG A 176 10.66 -20.97 -7.49
C ARG A 176 10.17 -20.45 -8.84
N GLY A 177 10.60 -21.12 -9.91
CA GLY A 177 10.43 -20.58 -11.26
C GLY A 177 11.19 -19.26 -11.42
N THR A 178 10.51 -18.21 -11.87
CA THR A 178 11.06 -16.85 -12.00
C THR A 178 10.97 -16.03 -10.72
N ALA A 179 10.24 -16.49 -9.70
CA ALA A 179 10.07 -15.77 -8.44
C ALA A 179 11.24 -16.06 -7.49
N ARG A 180 11.82 -14.99 -6.90
CA ARG A 180 12.78 -15.12 -5.80
C ARG A 180 12.01 -15.29 -4.49
N LEU A 181 12.21 -16.43 -3.82
CA LEU A 181 11.61 -16.70 -2.51
C LEU A 181 12.42 -16.06 -1.40
N THR A 182 13.74 -16.17 -1.49
CA THR A 182 14.69 -15.51 -0.59
C THR A 182 15.83 -14.90 -1.39
N ALA A 183 16.42 -13.82 -0.89
CA ALA A 183 17.69 -13.32 -1.42
C ALA A 183 18.40 -12.47 -0.37
N PRO A 184 19.75 -12.36 -0.41
CA PRO A 184 20.45 -11.26 0.22
C PRO A 184 19.92 -9.94 -0.35
N VAL A 185 19.93 -8.87 0.44
CA VAL A 185 19.32 -7.59 0.04
C VAL A 185 20.18 -6.39 0.38
N VAL A 186 20.06 -5.37 -0.46
CA VAL A 186 20.46 -4.01 -0.12
C VAL A 186 19.18 -3.20 0.05
N PHE A 187 19.01 -2.59 1.22
CA PHE A 187 17.92 -1.67 1.45
C PHE A 187 18.26 -0.32 0.83
N ARG A 188 17.43 0.09 -0.12
CA ARG A 188 17.56 1.35 -0.87
C ARG A 188 16.44 2.29 -0.50
N MET A 189 16.77 3.55 -0.26
CA MET A 189 15.85 4.59 0.17
C MET A 189 15.76 5.71 -0.87
N TRP A 190 14.53 6.20 -1.07
CA TRP A 190 14.22 7.49 -1.68
C TRP A 190 13.39 8.30 -0.69
N GLN A 191 13.55 9.61 -0.71
CA GLN A 191 12.71 10.52 0.07
C GLN A 191 12.18 11.66 -0.80
N ARG A 192 10.93 12.05 -0.59
CA ARG A 192 10.32 13.24 -1.17
C ARG A 192 10.14 14.28 -0.08
N GLY A 193 10.82 15.41 -0.22
CA GLY A 193 10.72 16.53 0.71
C GLY A 193 9.48 17.40 0.45
N PRO A 194 9.33 18.49 1.22
CA PRO A 194 8.26 19.48 1.04
C PRO A 194 8.30 20.20 -0.32
N ASP A 195 9.47 20.27 -0.96
CA ASP A 195 9.67 20.81 -2.31
C ASP A 195 9.03 19.95 -3.41
N GLY A 196 8.52 18.78 -3.03
CA GLY A 196 7.83 17.85 -3.90
C GLY A 196 8.75 17.01 -4.79
N ARG A 197 10.08 17.11 -4.62
CA ARG A 197 11.07 16.39 -5.42
C ARG A 197 11.54 15.14 -4.70
N TRP A 198 11.71 14.06 -5.46
CA TRP A 198 12.35 12.85 -4.96
C TRP A 198 13.86 13.02 -4.95
N SER A 199 14.50 12.54 -3.89
CA SER A 199 15.94 12.38 -3.83
C SER A 199 16.42 11.32 -4.82
N GLN A 200 17.70 11.36 -5.15
CA GLN A 200 18.36 10.19 -5.72
C GLN A 200 18.28 9.00 -4.74
N PRO A 201 18.28 7.75 -5.23
CA PRO A 201 18.37 6.59 -4.38
C PRO A 201 19.67 6.58 -3.59
N ARG A 202 19.62 6.09 -2.35
CA ARG A 202 20.80 5.74 -1.58
C ARG A 202 20.63 4.41 -0.87
N ASP A 203 21.71 3.67 -0.75
CA ASP A 203 21.73 2.43 0.03
C ASP A 203 21.86 2.79 1.52
N VAL A 204 21.02 2.20 2.36
CA VAL A 204 20.88 2.59 3.79
C VAL A 204 21.14 1.45 4.75
N ALA A 205 21.03 0.21 4.30
CA ALA A 205 21.38 -0.99 5.04
C ALA A 205 21.61 -2.16 4.07
N ARG A 206 22.21 -3.23 4.56
CA ARG A 206 22.45 -4.45 3.80
C ARG A 206 22.26 -5.66 4.70
N GLU A 207 21.77 -6.74 4.10
CA GLU A 207 21.69 -8.05 4.71
C GLU A 207 22.25 -9.07 3.72
N ASP A 208 23.34 -9.73 4.11
CA ASP A 208 24.00 -10.73 3.28
C ASP A 208 23.36 -12.12 3.42
N GLU A 209 22.68 -12.38 4.55
CA GLU A 209 21.90 -13.60 4.71
C GLU A 209 20.56 -13.51 3.97
N PRO A 210 20.15 -14.53 3.18
CA PRO A 210 18.91 -14.44 2.43
C PRO A 210 17.67 -14.21 3.31
N ILE A 211 16.93 -13.12 3.05
CA ILE A 211 15.64 -12.86 3.69
C ILE A 211 14.48 -13.24 2.76
N PRO A 212 13.30 -13.58 3.30
CA PRO A 212 12.10 -13.78 2.50
C PRO A 212 11.75 -12.52 1.69
N LEU A 213 11.51 -12.70 0.40
CA LEU A 213 11.06 -11.66 -0.52
C LEU A 213 9.70 -11.97 -1.14
N ASP A 214 9.11 -13.10 -0.75
CA ASP A 214 7.89 -13.61 -1.33
C ASP A 214 6.66 -12.71 -1.11
N GLU A 215 5.61 -13.00 -1.84
CA GLU A 215 4.40 -12.19 -1.89
C GLU A 215 3.62 -12.21 -0.57
N THR A 216 3.84 -13.22 0.28
CA THR A 216 3.00 -13.48 1.45
C THR A 216 3.53 -12.78 2.69
N TRP A 217 4.84 -12.79 2.94
CA TRP A 217 5.47 -12.12 4.08
C TRP A 217 6.76 -11.45 3.60
N ALA A 218 6.82 -10.11 3.66
CA ALA A 218 8.13 -9.50 3.48
C ALA A 218 8.99 -9.87 4.66
N GLY A 219 10.19 -10.35 4.37
CA GLY A 219 11.26 -10.45 5.33
C GLY A 219 11.55 -9.11 6.01
N PHE A 220 11.01 -7.98 5.54
CA PHE A 220 11.11 -6.68 6.19
C PHE A 220 9.80 -5.87 6.28
N GLN A 221 9.76 -4.95 7.23
CA GLN A 221 8.69 -4.01 7.51
C GLN A 221 9.25 -2.61 7.68
N VAL A 222 8.41 -1.64 7.30
CA VAL A 222 8.60 -0.21 7.57
C VAL A 222 7.23 0.31 8.02
N PRO A 223 7.13 0.97 9.18
CA PRO A 223 5.86 1.50 9.64
C PRO A 223 5.37 2.60 8.68
N ARG A 224 4.04 2.74 8.55
CA ARG A 224 3.44 3.78 7.70
C ARG A 224 3.75 5.20 8.17
N PHE A 225 4.00 5.37 9.46
CA PHE A 225 4.30 6.64 10.10
C PHE A 225 5.54 6.47 10.97
N SER A 226 6.45 7.44 10.90
CA SER A 226 7.68 7.47 11.71
C SER A 226 7.94 8.88 12.24
N PRO A 227 8.78 9.03 13.28
CA PRO A 227 9.31 10.33 13.67
C PRO A 227 9.94 11.09 12.51
N PRO A 228 10.05 12.42 12.58
CA PRO A 228 10.48 13.25 11.46
C PRO A 228 11.98 13.12 11.13
N ASN A 229 12.78 12.50 12.01
CA ASN A 229 14.24 12.41 11.90
C ASN A 229 14.75 11.02 11.50
N PHE A 230 13.94 9.96 11.58
CA PHE A 230 14.35 8.63 11.12
C PHE A 230 13.15 7.76 10.74
N VAL A 231 13.40 6.76 9.89
CA VAL A 231 12.47 5.67 9.56
C VAL A 231 13.09 4.34 9.98
N PRO A 232 12.43 3.50 10.79
CA PRO A 232 12.95 2.19 11.13
C PRO A 232 12.71 1.21 9.98
N ILE A 233 13.74 0.42 9.66
CA ILE A 233 13.64 -0.81 8.88
C ILE A 233 13.72 -1.97 9.86
N ILE A 234 12.75 -2.88 9.79
CA ILE A 234 12.64 -4.04 10.70
C ILE A 234 12.65 -5.29 9.83
N TRP A 235 13.50 -6.28 10.08
CA TRP A 235 13.50 -7.51 9.28
C TRP A 235 13.92 -8.74 10.08
N ALA A 236 13.58 -9.91 9.54
CA ALA A 236 14.01 -11.20 10.03
C ALA A 236 14.51 -12.06 8.86
N ASN A 237 15.54 -12.85 9.13
CA ASN A 237 16.22 -13.75 8.19
C ASN A 237 15.85 -15.24 8.45
N GLY A 238 14.69 -15.50 9.06
CA GLY A 238 14.28 -16.86 9.45
C GLY A 238 14.93 -17.38 10.74
N SER A 239 15.71 -16.55 11.45
CA SER A 239 16.19 -16.82 12.81
C SER A 239 15.20 -16.34 13.89
N ASP A 240 15.50 -16.63 15.16
CA ASP A 240 14.76 -16.12 16.32
C ASP A 240 14.97 -14.61 16.59
N TRP A 241 15.73 -13.92 15.73
CA TRP A 241 16.10 -12.53 15.92
C TRP A 241 15.41 -11.60 14.93
N VAL A 242 14.95 -10.46 15.45
CA VAL A 242 14.47 -9.32 14.65
C VAL A 242 15.56 -8.26 14.63
N LYS A 243 16.01 -7.89 13.44
CA LYS A 243 16.96 -6.80 13.22
C LYS A 243 16.20 -5.50 13.01
N VAL A 244 16.70 -4.41 13.61
CA VAL A 244 16.11 -3.07 13.50
C VAL A 244 17.21 -2.06 13.22
N VAL A 245 17.06 -1.29 12.14
CA VAL A 245 17.96 -0.17 11.80
C VAL A 245 17.15 1.11 11.71
N ARG A 246 17.66 2.17 12.36
CA ARG A 246 17.12 3.53 12.24
C ARG A 246 17.81 4.22 11.06
N VAL A 247 17.06 4.47 10.00
CA VAL A 247 17.58 5.18 8.82
C VAL A 247 17.30 6.67 8.98
N PRO A 248 18.32 7.54 9.04
CA PRO A 248 18.11 8.97 9.19
C PRO A 248 17.33 9.56 8.02
N VAL A 249 16.37 10.43 8.29
CA VAL A 249 15.69 11.22 7.26
C VAL A 249 16.38 12.57 7.19
N VAL A 250 16.88 12.92 6.00
CA VAL A 250 17.50 14.23 5.81
C VAL A 250 16.37 15.22 5.59
N GLN A 251 16.11 16.07 6.57
CA GLN A 251 15.19 17.18 6.40
C GLN A 251 15.88 18.22 5.51
N SER A 252 15.36 18.42 4.30
CA SER A 252 15.75 19.61 3.53
C SER A 252 15.31 20.84 4.33
N PRO A 253 16.18 21.85 4.51
CA PRO A 253 15.85 23.09 5.22
C PRO A 253 14.68 23.84 4.56
#